data_AF-A0A7J4EPT2-F1
#
_entry.id   AF-A0A7J4EPT2-F1
#
_cell.length_a   1.000
_cell.length_b   1.000
_cell.length_c   1.000
_cell.angle_alpha   90.00
_cell.angle_beta   90.00
_cell.angle_gamma   90.00
#
_symmetry.space_group_name_H-M   'P 1'
#
loop_
_entity.id
_entity.type
_entity.pdbx_description
1 polymer ?
#
loop_
_entity_poly.entity_id
_entity_poly.type
_entity_poly.pdbx_seq_one_letter_code
_entity_poly.pdbx_strand_id
1 'polypeptide(L)' 'MSKSHDWIEKERKTLRKKYPEKVILVCESKVVKVFDTPANIQEVFKEADKICGEKDWSWAYISATEERMILWH' A
#
# COMPACT_ATOMS: atom_id res chain seq x y z
N MET A 1 5.95 -6.32 13.38
CA MET A 1 5.60 -5.40 12.28
C MET A 1 6.12 -6.03 10.99
N SER A 2 5.33 -6.00 9.90
CA SER A 2 5.74 -6.60 8.61
C SER A 2 6.81 -5.75 7.94
N LYS A 3 7.75 -6.38 7.23
CA LYS A 3 8.84 -5.65 6.55
C LYS A 3 8.32 -4.81 5.40
N SER A 4 7.25 -5.27 4.74
CA SER A 4 6.56 -4.54 3.69
C SER A 4 5.84 -3.30 4.21
N HIS A 5 5.25 -3.34 5.41
CA HIS A 5 4.65 -2.15 6.03
C HIS A 5 5.71 -1.09 6.36
N ASP A 6 6.80 -1.47 7.02
CA ASP A 6 7.89 -0.55 7.35
C ASP A 6 8.52 0.08 6.09
N TRP A 7 8.59 -0.69 5.00
CA TRP A 7 9.06 -0.20 3.71
C TRP A 7 8.09 0.81 3.08
N ILE A 8 6.78 0.53 3.11
CA ILE A 8 5.75 1.45 2.61
C ILE A 8 5.87 2.80 3.33
N GLU A 9 6.01 2.81 4.66
CA GLU A 9 6.11 4.05 5.42
C GLU A 9 7.40 4.83 5.11
N LYS A 10 8.53 4.13 4.95
CA LYS A 10 9.81 4.77 4.53
C LYS A 10 9.73 5.38 3.13
N GLU A 11 9.10 4.67 2.19
CA GLU A 11 9.00 5.09 0.79
C GLU A 11 7.77 5.93 0.47
N ARG A 12 6.95 6.29 1.48
CA ARG A 12 5.62 6.90 1.30
C ARG A 12 5.64 8.14 0.42
N LYS A 13 6.65 9.00 0.55
CA LYS A 13 6.84 10.20 -0.29
C LYS A 13 7.14 9.85 -1.75
N THR A 14 7.94 8.82 -2.00
CA THR A 14 8.26 8.32 -3.34
C THR A 14 7.02 7.68 -3.97
N LEU A 15 6.32 6.85 -3.19
CA LEU A 15 5.11 6.15 -3.62
C LEU A 15 4.00 7.13 -4.00
N ARG A 16 3.83 8.22 -3.26
CA ARG A 16 2.86 9.28 -3.58
C ARG A 16 3.10 9.92 -4.95
N LYS A 17 4.36 10.13 -5.33
CA LYS A 17 4.71 10.68 -6.65
C LYS A 17 4.42 9.71 -7.78
N LYS A 18 4.54 8.40 -7.53
CA LYS A 18 4.39 7.35 -8.54
C LYS A 18 2.96 6.83 -8.66
N TYR A 19 2.26 6.71 -7.55
CA TYR A 19 0.94 6.09 -7.43
C TYR A 19 -0.03 6.96 -6.61
N PRO A 20 -0.26 8.22 -7.02
CA PRO A 20 -1.20 9.10 -6.32
C PRO A 20 -2.64 8.57 -6.42
N GLU A 21 -3.36 8.59 -5.30
CA GLU A 21 -4.74 8.11 -5.15
C GLU A 21 -4.96 6.65 -5.57
N LYS A 22 -3.92 5.83 -5.40
CA LYS A 22 -3.97 4.39 -5.68
C LYS A 22 -3.86 3.58 -4.41
N VAL A 23 -4.38 2.36 -4.46
CA VAL A 23 -4.02 1.33 -3.47
C VAL A 23 -2.86 0.52 -4.04
N ILE A 24 -1.79 0.37 -3.27
CA ILE A 24 -0.65 -0.48 -3.64
C ILE A 24 -0.66 -1.75 -2.82
N LEU A 25 -0.26 -2.85 -3.45
CA LEU A 25 0.09 -4.10 -2.77
C LEU A 25 1.61 -4.28 -2.87
N VAL A 26 2.23 -4.45 -1.72
CA VAL A 26 3.66 -4.64 -1.55
C VAL A 26 3.91 -6.04 -1.03
N CYS A 27 4.88 -6.72 -1.62
CA CYS A 27 5.31 -8.07 -1.29
C CYS A 27 6.83 -8.08 -1.19
N GLU A 28 7.40 -8.57 -0.09
CA GLU A 28 8.84 -8.57 0.14
C GLU A 28 9.48 -7.19 -0.13
N SER A 29 8.84 -6.12 0.36
CA SER A 29 9.28 -4.72 0.16
C SER A 29 9.31 -4.24 -1.31
N LYS A 30 8.51 -4.85 -2.20
CA LYS A 30 8.34 -4.42 -3.59
C LYS A 30 6.88 -4.26 -3.95
N VAL A 31 6.53 -3.18 -4.67
CA VAL A 31 5.18 -3.01 -5.23
C VAL A 31 4.96 -4.06 -6.31
N VAL A 32 4.00 -4.96 -6.10
CA VAL A 32 3.67 -6.06 -7.03
C VAL A 32 2.36 -5.82 -7.78
N LYS A 33 1.47 -5.00 -7.22
CA LYS A 33 0.20 -4.63 -7.84
C LYS A 33 -0.22 -3.24 -7.41
N VAL A 34 -0.91 -2.54 -8.31
CA VAL A 34 -1.52 -1.23 -8.06
C VAL A 34 -2.98 -1.33 -8.47
N PHE A 35 -3.85 -0.77 -7.66
CA PHE A 35 -5.30 -0.75 -7.87
C PHE A 35 -5.77 0.70 -7.96
N ASP A 36 -6.66 0.94 -8.90
CA ASP A 36 -7.45 2.17 -8.99
C ASP A 36 -8.43 2.27 -7.82
N THR A 37 -8.72 3.50 -7.39
CA THR A 37 -9.73 3.75 -6.36
C THR A 37 -11.09 4.05 -6.98
N PRO A 38 -12.21 3.64 -6.34
CA PRO A 38 -12.27 2.87 -5.09
C PRO A 38 -11.86 1.40 -5.29
N ALA A 39 -10.94 0.90 -4.45
CA ALA A 39 -10.47 -0.48 -4.51
C ALA A 39 -11.29 -1.38 -3.59
N ASN A 40 -11.72 -2.55 -4.09
CA ASN A 40 -12.37 -3.56 -3.28
C ASN A 40 -11.33 -4.31 -2.44
N ILE A 41 -11.43 -4.22 -1.11
CA ILE A 41 -10.49 -4.87 -0.17
C ILE A 41 -10.46 -6.39 -0.39
N GLN A 42 -11.59 -7.04 -0.69
CA GLN A 42 -11.61 -8.48 -0.94
C GLN A 42 -10.77 -8.86 -2.16
N GLU A 43 -10.78 -8.02 -3.21
CA GLU A 43 -9.93 -8.23 -4.39
C GLU A 43 -8.45 -8.02 -4.09
N VAL A 44 -8.11 -7.03 -3.27
CA VAL A 44 -6.72 -6.81 -2.82
C VAL A 44 -6.19 -8.02 -2.06
N PHE A 45 -6.98 -8.58 -1.13
CA PHE A 45 -6.58 -9.77 -0.38
C PHE A 45 -6.46 -11.01 -1.27
N LYS A 46 -7.40 -11.20 -2.21
CA LYS A 46 -7.35 -12.31 -3.16
C LYS A 46 -6.11 -12.25 -4.07
N GLU A 47 -5.78 -11.05 -4.57
CA GLU A 47 -4.58 -10.85 -5.37
C GLU A 47 -3.31 -10.98 -4.52
N ALA A 48 -3.34 -10.56 -3.25
CA ALA A 48 -2.24 -10.78 -2.32
C ALA A 48 -1.97 -12.26 -2.10
N ASP A 49 -3.00 -13.06 -1.80
CA ASP A 49 -2.86 -14.51 -1.64
C ASP A 49 -2.32 -15.17 -2.91
N LYS A 50 -2.84 -14.78 -4.08
CA LYS A 50 -2.40 -15.31 -5.38
C LYS A 50 -0.96 -14.97 -5.74
N ILE A 51 -0.51 -13.75 -5.44
CA ILE A 51 0.81 -13.24 -5.88
C ILE A 51 1.89 -13.51 -4.82
N CYS A 52 1.55 -13.32 -3.55
CA CYS A 52 2.47 -13.40 -2.43
C CYS A 52 2.42 -14.74 -1.70
N GLY A 53 1.27 -15.42 -1.68
CA GLY A 53 1.07 -16.62 -0.86
C GLY A 53 1.44 -16.35 0.60
N GLU A 54 2.34 -17.17 1.14
CA GLU A 54 2.81 -17.10 2.54
C GLU A 54 3.88 -16.01 2.79
N LYS A 55 4.26 -15.23 1.77
CA LYS A 55 5.31 -14.21 1.90
C LYS A 55 4.84 -13.00 2.72
N ASP A 56 5.81 -12.22 3.20
CA ASP A 56 5.53 -10.91 3.81
C ASP A 56 4.90 -9.98 2.77
N TRP A 57 3.66 -9.56 3.01
CA TRP A 57 2.97 -8.61 2.17
C TRP A 57 2.20 -7.59 3.01
N SER A 58 1.95 -6.43 2.42
CA SER A 58 1.14 -5.35 3.02
C SER A 58 0.55 -4.51 1.91
N TRP A 59 -0.59 -3.88 2.18
CA TRP A 59 -1.21 -2.96 1.25
C TRP A 59 -1.45 -1.62 1.91
N ALA A 60 -1.48 -0.56 1.12
CA ALA A 60 -1.75 0.79 1.61
C ALA A 60 -2.43 1.63 0.54
N TYR A 61 -3.34 2.50 0.99
CA TYR A 61 -3.82 3.60 0.17
C TYR A 61 -2.78 4.72 0.18
N ILE A 62 -2.40 5.18 -1.01
CA ILE A 62 -1.44 6.25 -1.21
C ILE A 62 -2.21 7.50 -1.61
N SER A 63 -2.61 8.30 -0.63
CA SER A 63 -3.21 9.61 -0.88
C SER A 63 -2.24 10.52 -1.66
N ALA A 64 -2.77 11.22 -2.68
CA ALA A 64 -2.02 12.23 -3.43
C ALA A 64 -1.61 13.43 -2.57
N THR A 65 -2.33 13.67 -1.47
CA THR A 65 -1.98 14.70 -0.50
C THR A 65 -1.29 14.07 0.70
N GLU A 66 -0.42 14.84 1.36
CA GLU A 66 0.02 14.46 2.68
C GLU A 66 -1.20 14.55 3.60
N GLU A 67 -1.75 13.40 4.01
CA GLU A 67 -2.65 13.37 5.15
C GLU A 67 -1.88 13.96 6.32
N ARG A 68 -2.02 15.27 6.53
CA ARG A 68 -1.70 15.90 7.80
C ARG A 68 -2.58 15.14 8.78
N MET A 69 -1.98 14.32 9.63
CA MET A 69 -2.66 13.83 10.82
C MET A 69 -3.01 15.07 11.63
N ILE A 70 -4.21 15.61 11.44
CA ILE A 70 -4.74 16.65 12.30
C ILE A 70 -5.17 15.92 13.57
N LEU A 71 -4.24 15.79 14.51
CA LEU A 71 -4.56 15.45 15.88
C LEU A 71 -5.25 16.69 16.48
N TRP A 72 -6.58 16.66 16.55
CA TRP A 72 -7.32 17.56 17.43
C TRP A 72 -7.23 17.02 18.87
N HIS A 73 -6.89 17.89 19.82
CA HIS A 73 -6.92 17.65 21.26
C HIS A 73 -8.34 17.95 21.81
#